data_AF-A0AAN8KP59-F1
#
_entry.id   AF-A0AAN8KP59-F1
#
_cell.length_a   1.000
_cell.length_b   1.000
_cell.length_c   1.000
_cell.angle_alpha   90.00
_cell.angle_beta   90.00
_cell.angle_gamma   90.00
#
_symmetry.space_group_name_H-M   'P 1'
#
loop_
_entity.id
_entity.type
_entity.pdbx_description
1 polymer ?
#
loop_
_entity_poly.entity_id
_entity_poly.type
_entity_poly.pdbx_seq_one_letter_code
_entity_poly.pdbx_strand_id
1 'polypeptide(L)'
;MGMDYIKDHLEEPLLQLGDGTSSDAQESSKQVDGYLVCSADHMELLKSFPAVCKLSLRLNTPLPASAACERLFSIAGLVFSPRRARQDSRNFENQLLLKINCQFFNFK
;
A
#
# COMPACT_ATOMS: atom_id res chain seq x y z
N MET A 1 -0.28 -13.67 17.15
CA MET A 1 -0.66 -12.31 17.56
C MET A 1 -0.31 -11.22 16.55
N GLY A 2 0.79 -11.30 15.78
CA GLY A 2 1.13 -10.26 14.80
C GLY A 2 0.51 -10.42 13.40
N MET A 3 0.23 -11.66 12.96
CA MET A 3 -0.35 -11.92 11.63
C MET A 3 -1.89 -11.78 11.61
N ASP A 4 -2.49 -11.91 12.80
CA ASP A 4 -3.94 -11.94 12.97
C ASP A 4 -4.53 -10.53 12.79
N TYR A 5 -3.78 -9.50 13.22
CA TYR A 5 -4.13 -8.09 13.06
C TYR A 5 -4.13 -7.64 11.59
N ILE A 6 -3.23 -8.19 10.78
CA ILE A 6 -3.20 -7.94 9.34
C ILE A 6 -4.43 -8.60 8.70
N LYS A 7 -4.80 -9.80 9.16
CA LYS A 7 -5.98 -10.52 8.65
C LYS A 7 -7.28 -9.78 8.98
N ASP A 8 -7.43 -9.31 10.22
CA ASP A 8 -8.63 -8.60 10.67
C ASP A 8 -8.78 -7.19 10.07
N HIS A 9 -7.69 -6.58 9.57
CA HIS A 9 -7.71 -5.26 8.94
C HIS A 9 -7.45 -5.25 7.41
N LEU A 10 -7.11 -6.39 6.77
CA LEU A 10 -7.16 -6.53 5.31
C LEU A 10 -8.50 -7.06 4.80
N GLU A 11 -9.35 -7.61 5.67
CA GLU A 11 -10.72 -8.02 5.34
C GLU A 11 -11.67 -6.79 5.31
N GLU A 12 -11.24 -5.72 4.63
CA GLU A 12 -12.17 -4.72 4.08
C GLU A 12 -12.83 -5.35 2.85
N PRO A 13 -14.17 -5.30 2.72
CA PRO A 13 -14.97 -6.32 2.05
C PRO A 13 -14.34 -6.81 0.74
N LEU A 14 -13.95 -8.08 0.74
CA LEU A 14 -13.78 -8.86 -0.48
C LEU A 14 -15.10 -8.77 -1.22
N LEU A 15 -15.14 -7.89 -2.22
CA LEU A 15 -16.24 -7.63 -3.16
C LEU A 15 -17.57 -8.21 -2.70
N GLN A 16 -18.36 -7.41 -1.98
CA GLN A 16 -19.81 -7.56 -2.03
C GLN A 16 -20.21 -7.34 -3.50
N LEU A 17 -20.17 -8.40 -4.32
CA LEU A 17 -21.08 -8.54 -5.45
C LEU A 17 -22.46 -8.75 -4.82
N GLY A 18 -23.04 -7.67 -4.30
CA GLY A 18 -24.20 -7.72 -3.43
C GLY A 18 -24.85 -6.36 -3.33
N ASP A 19 -25.72 -6.10 -4.30
CA ASP A 19 -26.95 -5.31 -4.20
C ASP A 19 -26.82 -3.85 -3.75
N GLY A 20 -26.27 -3.01 -4.63
CA GLY A 20 -26.37 -1.55 -4.56
C GLY A 20 -26.67 -0.99 -5.95
N THR A 21 -27.84 -0.37 -6.10
CA THR A 21 -28.26 0.54 -7.19
C THR A 21 -27.59 0.34 -8.56
N SER A 22 -28.34 -0.19 -9.53
CA SER A 22 -27.97 -0.48 -10.93
C SER A 22 -27.11 0.56 -11.68
N SER A 23 -27.03 1.80 -11.22
CA SER A 23 -26.22 2.88 -11.80
C SER A 23 -24.71 2.75 -11.53
N ASP A 24 -24.28 2.35 -10.32
CA ASP A 24 -22.87 2.45 -9.92
C ASP A 24 -22.01 1.29 -10.42
N ALA A 25 -22.59 0.09 -10.45
CA ALA A 25 -21.96 -1.08 -11.05
C ALA A 25 -21.79 -0.89 -12.57
N GLN A 26 -22.78 -0.29 -13.22
CA GLN A 26 -22.74 0.00 -14.64
C GLN A 26 -21.66 1.05 -14.97
N GLU A 27 -21.50 2.08 -14.14
CA GLU A 27 -20.42 3.07 -14.31
C GLU A 27 -19.02 2.46 -14.12
N SER A 28 -18.86 1.56 -13.16
CA SER A 28 -17.60 0.84 -12.94
C SER A 28 -17.22 -0.05 -14.14
N SER A 29 -18.20 -0.75 -14.73
CA SER A 29 -17.96 -1.57 -15.94
C SER A 29 -17.52 -0.72 -17.14
N LYS A 30 -18.15 0.44 -17.36
CA LYS A 30 -17.77 1.38 -18.42
C LYS A 30 -16.35 1.91 -18.26
N GLN A 31 -15.91 2.19 -17.02
CA GLN A 31 -14.55 2.63 -16.78
C GLN A 31 -13.52 1.53 -17.08
N VAL A 32 -13.82 0.27 -16.79
CA VAL A 32 -12.96 -0.87 -17.13
C VAL A 32 -12.86 -1.02 -18.65
N ASP A 33 -14.00 -1.02 -19.35
CA ASP A 33 -14.03 -1.14 -20.81
C ASP A 33 -13.29 0.03 -21.47
N GLY A 34 -13.51 1.26 -20.98
CA GLY A 34 -12.81 2.45 -21.46
C GLY A 34 -11.30 2.42 -21.21
N TYR A 35 -10.87 1.86 -20.08
CA TYR A 35 -9.45 1.67 -19.78
C TYR A 35 -8.80 0.64 -20.72
N LEU A 36 -9.48 -0.48 -20.99
CA LEU A 36 -8.96 -1.56 -21.84
C LEU A 36 -8.85 -1.18 -23.33
N VAL A 37 -9.70 -0.27 -23.81
CA VAL A 37 -9.65 0.25 -25.19
C VAL A 37 -8.58 1.34 -25.36
N CYS A 38 -8.13 1.96 -24.26
CA CYS A 38 -7.18 3.06 -24.34
C CYS A 38 -5.77 2.56 -24.66
N SER A 39 -5.16 3.08 -25.72
CA SER A 39 -3.81 2.70 -26.17
C SER A 39 -2.68 3.47 -25.51
N ALA A 40 -2.99 4.30 -24.50
CA ALA A 40 -2.00 5.10 -23.80
C ALA A 40 -1.19 4.25 -22.81
N ASP A 41 0.12 4.49 -22.76
CA ASP A 41 1.11 3.71 -21.99
C ASP A 41 1.67 4.45 -20.76
N HIS A 42 1.15 5.65 -20.47
CA HIS A 42 1.63 6.49 -19.37
C HIS A 42 0.75 6.35 -18.12
N MET A 43 1.39 6.47 -16.95
CA MET A 43 0.74 6.27 -15.64
C MET A 43 -0.40 7.26 -15.36
N GLU A 44 -0.37 8.48 -15.92
CA GLU A 44 -1.41 9.49 -15.72
C GLU A 44 -2.77 9.06 -16.27
N LEU A 45 -2.80 8.11 -17.22
CA LEU A 45 -4.03 7.50 -17.74
C LEU A 45 -4.85 6.86 -16.61
N LEU A 46 -4.18 6.24 -15.64
CA LEU A 46 -4.88 5.59 -14.55
C LEU A 46 -5.71 6.59 -13.72
N LYS A 47 -5.29 7.86 -13.67
CA LYS A 47 -6.03 8.93 -12.96
C LYS A 47 -7.33 9.32 -13.67
N SER A 48 -7.49 9.03 -14.97
CA SER A 48 -8.76 9.27 -15.68
C SER A 48 -9.82 8.19 -15.42
N PHE A 49 -9.45 7.07 -14.80
CA PHE A 49 -10.36 5.97 -14.47
C PHE A 49 -10.33 5.67 -12.96
N PRO A 50 -11.03 6.46 -12.13
CA PRO A 50 -10.92 6.40 -10.67
C PRO A 50 -11.27 5.03 -10.07
N ALA A 51 -12.23 4.28 -10.63
CA ALA A 51 -12.56 2.93 -10.17
C ALA A 51 -11.42 1.94 -10.47
N VAL A 52 -10.85 2.01 -11.67
CA VAL A 52 -9.72 1.18 -12.10
C VAL A 52 -8.47 1.52 -11.28
N CYS A 53 -8.21 2.80 -11.04
CA CYS A 53 -7.12 3.27 -10.17
C CYS A 53 -7.24 2.70 -8.76
N LYS A 54 -8.41 2.82 -8.13
CA LYS A 54 -8.66 2.28 -6.79
C LYS A 54 -8.43 0.76 -6.74
N LEU A 55 -8.92 0.02 -7.74
CA LEU A 55 -8.69 -1.42 -7.83
C LEU A 55 -7.23 -1.76 -8.03
N SER A 56 -6.53 -1.06 -8.92
CA SER A 56 -5.12 -1.28 -9.20
C SER A 56 -4.25 -1.05 -7.96
N LEU A 57 -4.56 -0.03 -7.16
CA LEU A 57 -3.89 0.20 -5.88
C LEU A 57 -4.19 -0.97 -4.94
N ARG A 58 -5.46 -1.31 -4.73
CA ARG A 58 -5.84 -2.40 -3.80
C ARG A 58 -5.25 -3.76 -4.16
N LEU A 59 -5.13 -4.08 -5.45
CA LEU A 59 -4.76 -5.42 -5.91
C LEU A 59 -3.28 -5.56 -6.27
N ASN A 60 -2.61 -4.49 -6.74
CA ASN A 60 -1.20 -4.54 -7.13
C ASN A 60 -0.24 -4.01 -6.05
N THR A 61 -0.72 -3.28 -5.05
CA THR A 61 0.11 -2.85 -3.90
C THR A 61 0.13 -3.75 -2.65
N PRO A 62 -0.72 -4.80 -2.47
CA PRO A 62 -0.86 -5.46 -1.17
C PRO A 62 0.21 -6.51 -0.85
N LEU A 63 1.32 -6.57 -1.59
CA LEU A 63 2.46 -7.38 -1.15
C LEU A 63 3.64 -6.46 -0.86
N PRO A 64 4.06 -6.34 0.42
CA PRO A 64 5.46 -6.09 0.66
C PRO A 64 6.18 -7.34 0.13
N ALA A 65 6.57 -7.28 -1.14
CA ALA A 65 7.45 -8.26 -1.75
C ALA A 65 8.59 -8.49 -0.76
N SER A 66 9.00 -9.73 -0.52
CA SER A 66 10.01 -10.09 0.49
C SER A 66 11.18 -9.09 0.56
N ALA A 67 11.62 -8.60 -0.60
CA ALA A 67 12.62 -7.53 -0.75
C ALA A 67 12.36 -6.23 0.05
N ALA A 68 11.11 -5.76 0.15
CA ALA A 68 10.74 -4.59 0.96
C ALA A 68 10.89 -4.88 2.46
N CYS A 69 10.45 -6.06 2.91
CA CYS A 69 10.65 -6.51 4.29
C CYS A 69 12.14 -6.72 4.60
N GLU A 70 12.90 -7.34 3.70
CA GLU A 70 14.35 -7.52 3.84
C GLU A 70 15.07 -6.18 3.93
N ARG A 71 14.69 -5.18 3.12
CA ARG A 71 15.23 -3.82 3.22
C ARG A 71 14.90 -3.17 4.56
N LEU A 72 13.66 -3.32 5.03
CA LEU A 72 13.22 -2.87 6.36
C LEU A 72 14.08 -3.51 7.46
N PHE A 73 14.27 -4.84 7.43
CA PHE A 73 15.07 -5.57 8.43
C PHE A 73 16.58 -5.29 8.35
N SER A 74 17.11 -5.04 7.15
CA SER A 74 18.49 -4.59 6.98
C SER A 74 18.73 -3.25 7.68
N ILE A 75 17.83 -2.28 7.48
CA ILE A 75 17.92 -0.96 8.12
C ILE A 75 17.65 -1.07 9.62
N ALA A 76 16.71 -1.94 10.03
CA ALA A 76 16.43 -2.26 11.42
C ALA A 76 17.69 -2.73 12.15
N GLY A 77 18.52 -3.58 11.54
CA GLY A 77 19.81 -4.00 12.09
C GLY A 77 20.79 -2.84 12.32
N LEU A 78 20.74 -1.80 11.50
CA LEU A 78 21.57 -0.58 11.69
C LEU A 78 21.05 0.31 12.83
N VAL A 79 19.73 0.35 13.05
CA VAL A 79 19.11 1.08 14.16
C VAL A 79 19.36 0.32 15.47
N PHE A 80 19.21 -1.00 15.45
CA PHE A 80 19.44 -1.92 16.55
C PHE A 80 20.94 -2.21 16.75
N SER A 81 21.70 -1.19 17.16
CA SER A 81 23.12 -1.31 17.43
C SER A 81 23.42 -1.43 18.93
N PRO A 82 24.48 -2.16 19.35
CA PRO A 82 24.85 -2.29 20.77
C PRO A 82 25.11 -0.95 21.49
N ARG A 83 25.46 0.10 20.73
CA ARG A 83 25.69 1.46 21.29
C ARG A 83 24.40 2.20 21.62
N ARG A 84 23.23 1.72 21.18
CA ARG A 84 21.90 2.30 21.47
C ARG A 84 21.09 1.40 22.41
N ALA A 85 21.73 0.81 23.41
CA ALA A 85 21.20 -0.25 24.29
C ALA A 85 20.00 0.11 25.20
N ARG A 86 19.25 1.20 24.94
CA ARG A 86 18.08 1.61 25.75
C ARG A 86 16.94 2.18 24.89
N GLN A 87 16.64 1.57 23.75
CA GLN A 87 15.48 1.96 22.95
C GLN A 87 14.26 1.11 23.33
N ASP A 88 13.17 1.78 23.71
CA ASP A 88 11.82 1.18 23.78
C ASP A 88 11.37 0.78 22.36
N SER A 89 10.48 -0.21 22.24
CA SER A 89 9.99 -0.71 20.95
C SER A 89 9.42 0.41 20.07
N ARG A 90 8.62 1.29 20.67
CA ARG A 90 8.05 2.47 19.99
C ARG A 90 9.13 3.41 19.46
N ASN A 91 10.19 3.64 20.23
CA ASN A 91 11.28 4.52 19.81
C ASN A 91 12.12 3.88 18.70
N PHE A 92 12.26 2.56 18.71
CA PHE A 92 12.90 1.81 17.63
C PHE A 92 12.09 1.88 16.34
N GLU A 93 10.79 1.60 16.39
CA GLU A 93 9.88 1.67 15.24
C GLU A 93 9.83 3.07 14.64
N ASN A 94 9.72 4.11 15.47
CA ASN A 94 9.74 5.50 15.02
C ASN A 94 11.06 5.87 14.32
N GLN A 95 12.21 5.44 14.87
CA GLN A 95 13.49 5.69 14.22
C GLN A 95 13.65 4.93 12.91
N LEU A 96 13.15 3.69 12.85
CA LEU A 96 13.16 2.88 11.64
C LEU A 96 12.30 3.53 10.54
N LEU A 97 11.10 3.99 10.90
CA LEU A 97 10.20 4.71 10.01
C LEU A 97 10.84 5.99 9.46
N LEU A 98 11.43 6.81 10.34
CA LEU A 98 12.13 8.04 9.95
C LEU A 98 13.33 7.76 9.05
N LYS A 99 14.12 6.72 9.35
CA LYS A 99 15.28 6.34 8.54
C LYS A 99 14.90 5.88 7.14
N ILE A 100 13.83 5.09 7.00
CA ILE A 100 13.39 4.56 5.70
C ILE A 100 12.79 5.66 4.83
N ASN A 101 12.09 6.60 5.45
CA ASN A 101 11.40 7.67 4.74
C ASN A 101 12.20 8.97 4.68
N CYS A 102 13.49 8.97 5.04
CA CYS A 102 14.31 10.18 5.13
C CYS A 102 14.36 10.97 3.82
N GLN A 103 14.25 10.29 2.67
CA GLN A 103 14.21 10.93 1.35
C GLN A 103 12.92 11.73 1.08
N PHE A 104 11.83 11.41 1.77
CA PHE A 104 10.55 12.12 1.66
C PHE A 104 10.44 13.26 2.67
N PHE A 105 11.22 13.21 3.74
CA PHE A 105 11.31 14.28 4.72
C PHE A 105 12.50 15.19 4.40
N ASN A 106 12.23 16.32 3.73
CA ASN A 106 13.18 17.41 3.62
C ASN A 106 13.30 18.11 4.99
N PHE A 107 14.13 17.57 5.88
CA PHE A 107 14.61 18.30 7.05
C PHE A 107 15.67 19.30 6.56
N LYS A 108 15.20 20.45 6.05
CA LYS A 108 16.05 21.64 5.88
C LYS A 108 16.28 22.32 7.21
#